data_AF-A0A363N064-F1
#
_entry.id   AF-A0A363N064-F1
#
_cell.length_a   1.000
_cell.length_b   1.000
_cell.length_c   1.000
_cell.angle_alpha   90.00
_cell.angle_beta   90.00
_cell.angle_gamma   90.00
#
_symmetry.space_group_name_H-M   'P 1'
#
loop_
_entity.id
_entity.type
_entity.pdbx_description
1 polymer ?
#
loop_
_entity_poly.entity_id
_entity_poly.type
_entity_poly.pdbx_seq_one_letter_code
_entity_poly.pdbx_strand_id
1 'polypeptide(L)'
;MKNLFKKTKLPVQTGQYKSNFLQPTEFIARNGKSVYISEDFHRKISRIVFILGDGKITISDYMYNVLKQHFQDFGEDIKTLHIEKQKPIL
;
A
#
# COMPACT_ATOMS: atom_id res chain seq x y z
N MET A 1 -36.71 3.13 24.05
CA MET A 1 -35.87 3.41 22.87
C MET A 1 -34.49 2.82 23.11
N LYS A 2 -34.07 1.80 22.34
CA LYS A 2 -32.78 1.14 22.52
C LYS A 2 -31.74 1.85 21.64
N ASN A 3 -30.72 2.43 22.26
CA ASN A 3 -29.56 2.98 21.55
C ASN A 3 -28.85 1.86 20.77
N LEU A 4 -28.81 1.99 19.45
CA LEU A 4 -28.32 0.98 18.51
C LEU A 4 -26.97 1.35 17.88
N PHE A 5 -26.09 2.03 18.61
CA PHE A 5 -24.70 2.24 18.19
C PHE A 5 -23.77 1.34 19.00
N LYS A 6 -23.87 0.02 18.80
CA LYS A 6 -22.74 -0.86 19.11
C LYS A 6 -21.65 -0.54 18.10
N LYS A 7 -20.58 0.15 18.52
CA LYS A 7 -19.30 0.16 17.80
C LYS A 7 -18.79 -1.27 17.74
N THR A 8 -19.11 -2.00 16.68
CA THR A 8 -18.54 -3.31 16.42
C THR A 8 -17.06 -3.09 16.10
N LYS A 9 -16.14 -3.62 16.93
CA LYS A 9 -14.71 -3.64 16.60
C LYS A 9 -14.56 -4.30 15.23
N LEU A 10 -13.97 -3.57 14.28
CA LEU A 10 -13.55 -4.11 12.99
C LEU A 10 -12.71 -5.38 13.23
N PRO A 11 -12.86 -6.46 12.44
CA PRO A 11 -11.97 -7.61 12.52
C PRO A 11 -10.51 -7.17 12.50
N VAL A 12 -9.66 -7.75 13.35
CA VAL A 12 -8.24 -7.33 13.52
C VAL A 12 -7.52 -7.12 12.17
N GLN A 13 -7.77 -8.01 11.21
CA GLN A 13 -7.22 -7.94 9.85
C GLN A 13 -7.64 -6.69 9.07
N THR A 14 -8.89 -6.24 9.21
CA THR A 14 -9.38 -5.02 8.54
C THR A 14 -8.79 -3.74 9.15
N GLY A 15 -8.58 -3.73 10.47
CA GLY A 15 -7.87 -2.65 11.16
C GLY A 15 -6.42 -2.55 10.67
N GLN A 16 -5.74 -3.69 10.58
CA GLN A 16 -4.35 -3.76 10.09
C GLN A 16 -4.22 -3.33 8.63
N TYR A 17 -5.17 -3.73 7.77
CA TYR A 17 -5.17 -3.29 6.38
C TYR A 17 -5.30 -1.76 6.29
N LYS A 18 -6.23 -1.16 7.05
CA LYS A 18 -6.41 0.30 7.05
C LYS A 18 -5.16 1.02 7.57
N SER A 19 -4.51 0.51 8.62
CA SER A 19 -3.29 1.10 9.17
C SER A 19 -2.08 0.95 8.25
N ASN A 20 -2.02 -0.11 7.44
CA ASN A 20 -0.86 -0.36 6.60
C ASN A 20 -0.98 0.33 5.23
N PHE A 21 -2.16 0.35 4.62
CA PHE A 21 -2.32 0.72 3.21
C PHE A 21 -3.16 1.97 2.96
N LEU A 22 -4.02 2.35 3.91
CA LEU A 22 -4.95 3.49 3.76
C LEU A 22 -4.53 4.66 4.65
N GLN A 23 -3.23 4.97 4.70
CA GLN A 23 -2.68 6.11 5.41
C GLN A 23 -2.17 7.17 4.44
N PRO A 24 -2.38 8.47 4.72
CA PRO A 24 -1.73 9.53 3.98
C PRO A 24 -0.22 9.46 4.19
N THR A 25 0.54 9.91 3.20
CA THR A 25 2.00 9.91 3.23
C THR A 25 2.52 11.33 3.00
N GLU A 26 3.78 11.56 3.35
CA GLU A 26 4.47 12.81 3.00
C GLU A 26 4.95 12.83 1.54
N PHE A 27 4.65 11.76 0.78
CA PHE A 27 5.11 11.63 -0.59
C PHE A 27 4.29 12.54 -1.52
N ILE A 28 4.97 13.53 -2.09
CA ILE A 28 4.39 14.43 -3.08
C ILE A 28 4.55 13.79 -4.47
N ALA A 29 3.44 13.36 -5.08
CA ALA A 29 3.44 12.65 -6.36
C ALA A 29 4.25 13.33 -7.47
N ARG A 30 4.20 14.66 -7.56
CA ARG A 30 4.95 15.45 -8.57
C ARG A 30 6.47 15.37 -8.43
N ASN A 31 6.97 15.03 -7.24
CA ASN A 31 8.39 14.85 -6.96
C ASN A 31 8.84 13.40 -7.26
N GLY A 32 7.88 12.51 -7.58
CA GLY A 32 8.12 11.13 -7.93
C GLY A 32 8.50 10.91 -9.39
N LYS A 33 8.69 9.63 -9.73
CA LYS A 33 8.78 9.15 -11.12
C LYS A 33 7.49 8.42 -11.46
N SER A 34 6.98 8.64 -12.67
CA SER A 34 5.81 7.93 -13.18
C SER A 34 6.16 6.49 -13.55
N VAL A 35 5.31 5.54 -13.17
CA VAL A 35 5.35 4.15 -13.61
C VAL A 35 3.98 3.78 -14.18
N TYR A 36 3.97 2.98 -15.24
CA TYR A 36 2.73 2.48 -15.81
C TYR A 36 2.24 1.29 -15.00
N ILE A 37 0.92 1.24 -14.79
CA ILE A 37 0.21 0.07 -14.26
C ILE A 37 -0.87 -0.33 -15.25
N SER A 38 -1.33 -1.59 -15.18
CA SER A 38 -2.43 -2.04 -16.03
C SER A 38 -3.70 -1.22 -15.74
N GLU A 39 -4.54 -1.05 -16.76
CA GLU A 39 -5.82 -0.33 -16.62
C GLU A 39 -6.70 -0.96 -15.53
N ASP A 40 -6.72 -2.30 -15.45
CA ASP A 40 -7.47 -3.03 -14.44
C ASP A 40 -6.98 -2.72 -13.01
N PHE A 41 -5.66 -2.66 -12.81
CA PHE A 41 -5.09 -2.27 -11.51
C PHE A 41 -5.39 -0.82 -11.19
N HIS A 42 -5.25 0.10 -12.15
CA HIS A 42 -5.58 1.51 -11.95
C HIS A 42 -7.04 1.67 -11.50
N ARG A 43 -7.98 0.96 -12.14
CA ARG A 43 -9.41 0.97 -11.79
C ARG A 43 -9.67 0.41 -10.39
N LYS A 44 -9.01 -0.69 -10.03
CA LYS A 44 -9.14 -1.32 -8.70
C LYS A 44 -8.60 -0.39 -7.60
N ILE A 45 -7.41 0.17 -7.78
CA ILE A 45 -6.79 1.07 -6.81
C ILE A 45 -7.62 2.35 -6.67
N SER A 46 -8.06 2.95 -7.78
CA SER A 46 -8.95 4.11 -7.76
C SER A 46 -10.21 3.85 -6.93
N ARG A 47 -10.84 2.68 -7.08
CA ARG A 47 -12.01 2.30 -6.28
C ARG A 47 -11.70 2.14 -4.80
N ILE A 48 -10.58 1.50 -4.46
CA ILE A 48 -10.15 1.34 -3.06
C ILE A 48 -9.97 2.71 -2.41
N VAL A 49 -9.19 3.57 -3.06
CA VAL A 49 -8.88 4.93 -2.57
C VAL A 49 -10.16 5.76 -2.44
N PHE A 50 -11.05 5.72 -3.44
CA PHE A 50 -12.29 6.49 -3.41
C PHE A 50 -13.27 6.02 -2.33
N ILE A 51 -13.47 4.71 -2.20
CA ILE A 51 -14.49 4.15 -1.29
C ILE A 51 -13.99 4.08 0.15
N LEU A 52 -12.72 3.71 0.36
CA LEU A 52 -12.17 3.40 1.69
C LEU A 52 -11.25 4.51 2.22
N GLY A 53 -10.86 5.45 1.36
CA GLY A 53 -9.88 6.47 1.67
C GLY A 53 -10.40 7.71 2.35
N ASP A 54 -11.71 7.83 2.56
CA ASP A 54 -12.35 8.96 3.25
C ASP A 54 -11.96 10.34 2.67
N GLY A 55 -11.54 10.40 1.40
CA GLY A 55 -11.01 11.61 0.73
C GLY A 55 -9.63 12.08 1.21
N LYS A 56 -8.94 11.29 2.04
CA LYS A 56 -7.67 11.66 2.68
C LYS A 56 -6.44 10.98 2.09
N ILE A 57 -6.64 10.03 1.18
CA ILE A 57 -5.58 9.30 0.52
C ILE A 57 -5.71 9.43 -0.99
N THR A 58 -4.58 9.42 -1.66
CA THR A 58 -4.46 9.40 -3.11
C THR A 58 -4.04 8.01 -3.59
N ILE A 59 -4.10 7.80 -4.91
CA ILE A 59 -3.49 6.63 -5.56
C ILE A 59 -2.00 6.55 -5.22
N SER A 60 -1.31 7.70 -5.18
CA SER A 60 0.11 7.76 -4.84
C SER A 60 0.38 7.33 -3.40
N ASP A 61 -0.44 7.75 -2.44
CA ASP A 61 -0.33 7.29 -1.04
C ASP A 61 -0.51 5.79 -0.92
N TYR A 62 -1.55 5.25 -1.58
CA TYR A 62 -1.83 3.81 -1.56
C TYR A 62 -0.65 3.02 -2.15
N MET A 63 -0.15 3.43 -3.32
CA MET A 63 0.99 2.79 -3.97
C MET A 63 2.27 2.90 -3.14
N TYR A 64 2.51 4.06 -2.51
CA TYR A 64 3.66 4.24 -1.62
C TYR A 64 3.62 3.25 -0.46
N ASN A 65 2.46 3.11 0.20
CA ASN A 65 2.29 2.18 1.32
C ASN A 65 2.44 0.72 0.91
N VAL A 66 1.89 0.32 -0.24
CA VAL A 66 2.04 -1.03 -0.79
C VAL A 66 3.51 -1.34 -1.07
N LEU A 67 4.22 -0.43 -1.73
CA LEU A 67 5.65 -0.61 -2.03
C LEU A 67 6.50 -0.62 -0.76
N LYS A 68 6.20 0.27 0.20
CA LYS A 68 6.87 0.30 1.50
C LYS A 68 6.75 -1.05 2.21
N GLN A 69 5.54 -1.57 2.33
CA GLN A 69 5.31 -2.87 2.95
C GLN A 69 6.03 -4.00 2.19
N HIS A 70 5.95 -4.00 0.85
CA HIS A 70 6.65 -4.99 0.04
C HIS A 70 8.16 -4.99 0.28
N PHE A 71 8.80 -3.82 0.34
CA PHE A 71 10.23 -3.72 0.62
C PHE A 71 10.58 -4.06 2.07
N GLN A 72 9.68 -3.84 3.02
CA GLN A 72 9.87 -4.29 4.40
C GLN A 72 9.82 -5.82 4.51
N ASP A 73 8.88 -6.46 3.81
CA ASP A 73 8.68 -7.91 3.90
C ASP A 73 9.73 -8.69 3.09
N PHE A 74 10.16 -8.17 1.94
CA PHE A 74 11.00 -8.89 0.98
C PHE A 74 12.37 -8.24 0.74
N GLY A 75 12.74 -7.21 1.51
CA GLY A 75 13.99 -6.48 1.33
C GLY A 75 15.25 -7.36 1.43
N GLU A 76 15.27 -8.31 2.37
CA GLU A 76 16.39 -9.24 2.54
C GLU A 76 16.48 -10.27 1.42
N ASP A 77 15.34 -10.76 0.92
CA ASP A 77 15.30 -11.65 -0.24
C ASP A 77 15.82 -10.95 -1.49
N ILE A 78 15.39 -9.69 -1.72
CA ILE A 78 15.87 -8.85 -2.82
C ILE A 78 17.39 -8.66 -2.75
N LYS A 79 17.94 -8.38 -1.56
CA LYS A 79 19.39 -8.26 -1.35
C LYS A 79 20.12 -9.58 -1.60
N THR A 80 19.56 -10.70 -1.14
CA THR A 80 20.15 -12.02 -1.33
C THR A 80 20.24 -12.38 -2.81
N LEU A 81 19.15 -12.20 -3.56
CA LEU A 81 19.11 -12.41 -5.01
C LEU A 81 20.07 -11.48 -5.78
N HIS A 82 20.25 -10.25 -5.29
CA HIS A 82 21.23 -9.32 -5.87
C HIS A 82 22.66 -9.83 -5.72
N ILE A 83 23.04 -10.28 -4.51
CA ILE A 83 24.36 -10.85 -4.24
C ILE A 83 24.58 -12.09 -5.10
N GLU A 84 23.61 -13.00 -5.19
CA GLU A 84 23.71 -14.19 -6.03
C GLU A 84 24.00 -13.88 -7.49
N LYS A 85 23.39 -12.84 -8.05
CA LYS A 85 23.64 -12.40 -9.43
C LYS A 85 24.97 -11.67 -9.61
N GLN A 86 25.53 -11.11 -8.54
CA GLN A 86 26.84 -10.44 -8.54
C GLN A 86 27.99 -11.37 -8.19
N LYS A 87 27.73 -12.60 -7.72
CA LYS A 87 28.77 -13.60 -7.50
C LYS A 87 29.43 -13.88 -8.86
N PRO A 88 30.73 -13.62 -9.01
CA PRO A 88 31.40 -13.92 -10.25
C PRO A 88 31.40 -15.43 -10.46
N ILE A 89 31.37 -15.84 -11.73
CA ILE A 89 31.38 -17.26 -12.14
C ILE A 89 32.78 -17.89 -11.84
N LEU A 90 33.78 -17.05 -11.54
CA LEU A 90 35.15 -17.38 -11.15
C LEU A 90 35.63 -16.48 -10.01
#